data_AF-A0A2E9HVQ7-F1
#
_entry.id   AF-A0A2E9HVQ7-F1
#
_cell.length_a   1.000
_cell.length_b   1.000
_cell.length_c   1.000
_cell.angle_alpha   90.00
_cell.angle_beta   90.00
_cell.angle_gamma   90.00
#
_symmetry.space_group_name_H-M   'P 1'
#
loop_
_entity.id
_entity.type
_entity.pdbx_description
1 polymer ?
#
loop_
_entity_poly.entity_id
_entity_poly.type
_entity_poly.pdbx_seq_one_letter_code
_entity_poly.pdbx_strand_id
1 'polypeptide(L)'
;MFHSLKRISTAIALGLALSFSGAAQAQDAEPEEVSLAKVIEDIALSRQATIDRIDTLSAEIDLATIELNEADAAFDEMIATLRAHAAVGDPDGSYVTRLQALEESAKVDAQAAKVEGFLDFEEAFLEDAQVFSDQRGTLVSEFEALERRIRAVEAERKRIVFLIKLRRYDQIQQLFADATGIIQQGADRVAQVEDALRKRDPNLVEN
;
A
#
# COMPACT_ATOMS: atom_id res chain seq x y z
N MET A 1 9.18 -7.01 23.90
CA MET A 1 8.54 -6.55 25.15
C MET A 1 7.03 -6.76 25.02
N PHE A 2 6.42 -7.25 26.11
CA PHE A 2 5.01 -7.63 26.31
C PHE A 2 4.03 -6.49 25.94
N HIS A 3 2.77 -6.71 25.52
CA HIS A 3 1.63 -7.41 26.15
C HIS A 3 0.60 -7.80 25.04
N SER A 4 0.03 -9.00 24.93
CA SER A 4 -0.84 -9.80 25.84
C SER A 4 -2.10 -9.06 26.31
N LEU A 5 -3.21 -9.25 25.58
CA LEU A 5 -4.57 -8.94 26.05
C LEU A 5 -5.28 -10.23 26.47
N LYS A 6 -5.72 -10.19 27.73
CA LYS A 6 -6.37 -11.22 28.55
C LYS A 6 -7.78 -11.52 28.01
N ARG A 7 -8.16 -12.79 27.81
CA ARG A 7 -8.93 -13.63 28.76
C ARG A 7 -10.09 -12.89 29.45
N ILE A 8 -11.32 -13.17 28.99
CA ILE A 8 -12.51 -13.10 29.83
C ILE A 8 -12.91 -14.54 30.14
N SER A 9 -12.71 -14.92 31.39
CA SER A 9 -13.14 -16.17 31.99
C SER A 9 -14.50 -15.92 32.63
N THR A 10 -15.53 -16.61 32.15
CA THR A 10 -16.82 -16.69 32.86
C THR A 10 -17.01 -18.14 33.29
N ALA A 11 -16.72 -18.39 34.57
CA ALA A 11 -17.02 -19.63 35.25
C ALA A 11 -18.43 -19.52 35.85
N ILE A 12 -19.38 -20.38 35.46
CA ILE A 12 -20.57 -20.66 36.29
C ILE A 12 -20.95 -22.14 36.19
N ALA A 13 -20.88 -22.78 37.37
CA ALA A 13 -21.67 -23.89 37.91
C ALA A 13 -21.60 -25.28 37.27
N LEU A 14 -20.76 -26.11 37.89
CA LEU A 14 -20.90 -27.55 38.02
C LEU A 14 -22.18 -27.86 38.84
N GLY A 15 -23.20 -28.42 38.19
CA GLY A 15 -24.41 -28.95 38.83
C GLY A 15 -24.50 -30.46 38.61
N LEU A 16 -24.01 -31.23 39.58
CA LEU A 16 -24.28 -32.67 39.69
C LEU A 16 -25.72 -32.86 40.19
N ALA A 17 -26.58 -33.43 39.35
CA ALA A 17 -27.81 -34.08 39.79
C ALA A 17 -27.92 -35.43 39.07
N LEU A 18 -27.80 -36.49 39.87
CA LEU A 18 -27.96 -37.88 39.48
C LEU A 18 -29.43 -38.22 39.19
N SER A 19 -29.57 -39.28 38.40
CA SER A 19 -30.71 -40.20 38.30
C SER A 19 -31.99 -39.70 37.64
N PHE A 20 -32.25 -40.17 36.41
CA PHE A 20 -33.41 -41.02 36.13
C PHE A 20 -33.11 -41.93 34.93
N SER A 21 -33.14 -43.23 35.19
CA SER A 21 -33.17 -44.30 34.20
C SER A 21 -34.48 -44.18 33.42
N GLY A 22 -34.40 -43.93 32.11
CA GLY A 22 -35.56 -43.81 31.25
C GLY A 22 -35.18 -44.26 29.84
N ALA A 23 -35.83 -45.33 29.41
CA ALA A 23 -35.77 -46.02 28.12
C ALA A 23 -35.10 -45.28 26.95
N ALA A 24 -34.21 -46.01 26.28
CA ALA A 24 -33.88 -45.83 24.88
C ALA A 24 -35.16 -45.60 24.05
N GLN A 25 -35.32 -44.40 23.54
CA GLN A 25 -35.95 -44.20 22.24
C GLN A 25 -34.83 -43.69 21.36
N ALA A 26 -34.15 -44.64 20.72
CA ALA A 26 -33.62 -44.39 19.39
C ALA A 26 -34.82 -43.91 18.56
N GLN A 27 -34.97 -42.60 18.42
CA GLN A 27 -35.62 -42.10 17.24
C GLN A 27 -34.74 -42.61 16.10
N ASP A 28 -35.24 -43.62 15.41
CA ASP A 28 -34.89 -43.87 14.02
C ASP A 28 -35.14 -42.55 13.28
N ALA A 29 -34.16 -41.66 13.32
CA ALA A 29 -34.01 -40.65 12.30
C ALA A 29 -33.75 -41.47 11.05
N GLU A 30 -34.79 -41.68 10.24
CA GLU A 30 -34.63 -42.09 8.85
C GLU A 30 -33.44 -41.32 8.30
N PRO A 31 -32.43 -41.99 7.72
CA PRO A 31 -31.28 -41.29 7.19
C PRO A 31 -31.84 -40.23 6.23
N GLU A 32 -31.59 -38.95 6.50
CA GLU A 32 -31.95 -37.88 5.57
C GLU A 32 -31.47 -38.34 4.19
N GLU A 33 -32.39 -38.71 3.31
CA GLU A 33 -32.06 -39.04 1.95
C GLU A 33 -31.47 -37.76 1.37
N VAL A 34 -30.13 -37.73 1.28
CA VAL A 34 -29.41 -36.66 0.64
C VAL A 34 -29.85 -36.68 -0.82
N SER A 35 -30.84 -35.85 -1.13
CA SER A 35 -31.39 -35.74 -2.47
C SER A 35 -30.29 -35.28 -3.41
N LEU A 36 -29.95 -36.11 -4.40
CA LEU A 36 -29.01 -35.78 -5.47
C LEU A 36 -29.32 -34.43 -6.12
N ALA A 37 -30.61 -34.08 -6.24
CA ALA A 37 -31.03 -32.80 -6.79
C ALA A 37 -30.59 -31.61 -5.90
N LYS A 38 -30.71 -31.76 -4.57
CA LYS A 38 -30.27 -30.74 -3.60
C LYS A 38 -28.75 -30.59 -3.60
N VAL A 39 -28.01 -31.69 -3.69
CA VAL A 39 -26.53 -31.65 -3.78
C VAL A 39 -26.07 -30.93 -5.07
N ILE A 40 -26.72 -31.21 -6.20
CA ILE A 40 -26.42 -30.55 -7.48
C ILE A 40 -26.74 -29.05 -7.43
N GLU A 41 -27.86 -28.67 -6.83
CA GLU A 41 -28.25 -27.27 -6.63
C GLU A 41 -27.25 -26.53 -5.73
N ASP A 42 -26.86 -27.13 -4.60
CA ASP A 42 -25.87 -26.57 -3.68
C ASP A 42 -24.47 -26.43 -4.34
N ILE A 43 -24.09 -27.37 -5.22
CA ILE A 43 -22.86 -27.27 -6.03
C ILE A 43 -22.94 -26.07 -6.98
N ALA A 44 -24.07 -25.88 -7.67
CA ALA A 44 -24.24 -24.81 -8.62
C ALA A 44 -24.20 -23.42 -7.95
N LEU A 45 -24.90 -23.27 -6.81
CA LEU A 45 -24.89 -22.03 -6.03
C LEU A 45 -23.49 -21.70 -5.48
N SER A 46 -22.80 -22.71 -4.95
CA SER A 46 -21.44 -22.57 -4.44
C SER A 46 -20.42 -22.20 -5.52
N ARG A 47 -20.60 -22.72 -6.75
CA ARG A 47 -19.79 -22.33 -7.91
C ARG A 47 -20.03 -20.88 -8.31
N GLN A 48 -21.29 -20.42 -8.29
CA GLN A 48 -21.57 -19.03 -8.67
C GLN A 48 -21.00 -18.03 -7.66
N ALA A 49 -21.25 -18.24 -6.36
CA ALA A 49 -20.70 -17.37 -5.30
C ALA A 49 -19.17 -17.29 -5.31
N THR A 50 -18.53 -18.37 -5.74
CA THR A 50 -17.09 -18.46 -5.96
C THR A 50 -16.62 -17.59 -7.12
N ILE A 51 -17.27 -17.72 -8.28
CA ILE A 51 -16.92 -16.94 -9.48
C ILE A 51 -17.06 -15.45 -9.16
N ASP A 52 -18.15 -15.06 -8.51
CA ASP A 52 -18.40 -13.67 -8.11
C ASP A 52 -17.29 -13.13 -7.19
N ARG A 53 -16.76 -13.97 -6.29
CA ARG A 53 -15.67 -13.61 -5.38
C ARG A 53 -14.33 -13.48 -6.10
N ILE A 54 -14.03 -14.35 -7.05
CA ILE A 54 -12.84 -14.26 -7.93
C ILE A 54 -12.90 -12.99 -8.77
N ASP A 55 -14.07 -12.68 -9.35
CA ASP A 55 -14.27 -11.48 -10.17
C ASP A 55 -14.08 -10.20 -9.35
N THR A 56 -14.61 -10.18 -8.11
CA THR A 56 -14.41 -9.05 -7.18
C THR A 56 -12.93 -8.85 -6.85
N LEU A 57 -12.22 -9.91 -6.44
CA LEU A 57 -10.80 -9.83 -6.11
C LEU A 57 -9.94 -9.44 -7.32
N SER A 58 -10.30 -9.91 -8.52
CA SER A 58 -9.62 -9.54 -9.76
C SER A 58 -9.79 -8.04 -10.05
N ALA A 59 -11.02 -7.51 -9.90
CA ALA A 59 -11.28 -6.08 -10.05
C ALA A 59 -10.53 -5.22 -9.03
N GLU A 60 -10.39 -5.67 -7.78
CA GLU A 60 -9.58 -4.98 -6.76
C GLU A 60 -8.09 -4.94 -7.11
N ILE A 61 -7.55 -6.03 -7.69
CA ILE A 61 -6.15 -6.09 -8.15
C ILE A 61 -5.92 -5.11 -9.32
N ASP A 62 -6.88 -5.00 -10.23
CA ASP A 62 -6.82 -4.05 -11.34
C ASP A 62 -6.89 -2.60 -10.84
N LEU A 63 -7.79 -2.31 -9.89
CA LEU A 63 -7.87 -1.00 -9.24
C LEU A 63 -6.54 -0.61 -8.57
N ALA A 64 -5.92 -1.53 -7.82
CA ALA A 64 -4.62 -1.30 -7.19
C ALA A 64 -3.50 -1.03 -8.21
N THR A 65 -3.64 -1.51 -9.45
CA THR A 65 -2.70 -1.21 -10.54
C THR A 65 -2.89 0.20 -11.07
N ILE A 66 -4.14 0.67 -11.19
CA ILE A 66 -4.46 2.04 -11.59
C ILE A 66 -3.95 3.02 -10.53
N GLU A 67 -4.27 2.78 -9.26
CA GLU A 67 -3.81 3.60 -8.13
C GLU A 67 -2.28 3.72 -8.09
N LEU A 68 -1.55 2.65 -8.43
CA LEU A 68 -0.09 2.68 -8.53
C LEU A 68 0.38 3.64 -9.62
N ASN A 69 -0.22 3.60 -10.81
CA ASN A 69 0.16 4.45 -11.93
C ASN A 69 -0.18 5.93 -11.66
N GLU A 70 -1.34 6.19 -11.05
CA GLU A 70 -1.74 7.55 -10.66
C GLU A 70 -0.82 8.12 -9.58
N ALA A 71 -0.48 7.34 -8.56
CA ALA A 71 0.47 7.75 -7.53
C ALA A 71 1.85 8.04 -8.13
N ASP A 72 2.32 7.21 -9.06
CA ASP A 72 3.62 7.39 -9.72
C ASP A 72 3.67 8.70 -10.52
N ALA A 73 2.61 9.00 -11.29
CA ALA A 73 2.48 10.24 -12.04
C ALA A 73 2.41 11.48 -11.12
N ALA A 74 1.69 11.40 -10.00
CA ALA A 74 1.63 12.48 -9.02
C ALA A 74 2.99 12.75 -8.37
N PHE A 75 3.77 11.69 -8.09
CA PHE A 75 5.15 11.84 -7.62
C PHE A 75 6.05 12.50 -8.67
N ASP A 76 5.92 12.12 -9.94
CA ASP A 76 6.70 12.72 -11.03
C ASP A 76 6.41 14.22 -11.16
N GLU A 77 5.13 14.62 -11.13
CA GLU A 77 4.74 16.03 -11.17
C GLU A 77 5.31 16.80 -9.97
N MET A 78 5.14 16.27 -8.76
CA MET A 78 5.66 16.91 -7.55
C MET A 78 7.19 17.05 -7.58
N ILE A 79 7.92 16.01 -7.98
CA ILE A 79 9.39 16.07 -8.09
C ILE A 79 9.80 17.07 -9.16
N ALA A 80 9.11 17.11 -10.31
CA ALA A 80 9.40 18.08 -11.37
C ALA A 80 9.19 19.52 -10.89
N THR A 81 8.09 19.82 -10.20
CA THR A 81 7.84 21.14 -9.60
C THR A 81 8.91 21.51 -8.57
N LEU A 82 9.28 20.59 -7.69
CA LEU A 82 10.31 20.84 -6.68
C LEU A 82 11.68 21.10 -7.32
N ARG A 83 12.05 20.35 -8.37
CA ARG A 83 13.30 20.58 -9.12
C ARG A 83 13.29 21.92 -9.85
N ALA A 84 12.14 22.33 -10.41
CA ALA A 84 12.00 23.64 -11.05
C ALA A 84 12.19 24.79 -10.04
N HIS A 85 11.65 24.66 -8.83
CA HIS A 85 11.87 25.64 -7.76
C HIS A 85 13.31 25.63 -7.26
N ALA A 86 13.94 24.45 -7.15
CA ALA A 86 15.32 24.30 -6.72
C ALA A 86 16.29 25.00 -7.69
N ALA A 87 16.07 24.90 -9.00
CA ALA A 87 16.97 25.42 -10.03
C ALA A 87 17.33 26.92 -9.89
N VAL A 88 16.51 27.72 -9.20
CA VAL A 88 16.78 29.14 -8.94
C VAL A 88 17.94 29.34 -7.95
N GLY A 89 18.08 28.43 -6.99
CA GLY A 89 19.15 28.45 -5.98
C GLY A 89 20.32 27.51 -6.28
N ASP A 90 20.34 26.89 -7.46
CA ASP A 90 21.47 26.06 -7.91
C ASP A 90 22.76 26.90 -7.85
N PRO A 91 23.80 26.45 -7.11
CA PRO A 91 25.09 27.13 -7.03
C PRO A 91 25.72 27.43 -8.38
N ASP A 92 25.53 26.53 -9.35
CA ASP A 92 26.05 26.66 -10.71
C ASP A 92 25.02 27.29 -11.66
N GLY A 93 23.85 27.67 -11.14
CA GLY A 93 22.75 28.28 -11.86
C GLY A 93 23.03 29.72 -12.28
N SER A 94 22.34 30.15 -13.34
CA SER A 94 22.51 31.50 -13.91
C SER A 94 22.17 32.61 -12.93
N TYR A 95 21.18 32.40 -12.05
CA TYR A 95 20.75 33.41 -11.08
C TYR A 95 21.77 33.60 -9.95
N VAL A 96 22.26 32.49 -9.36
CA VAL A 96 23.32 32.52 -8.34
C VAL A 96 24.62 33.08 -8.91
N THR A 97 24.99 32.65 -10.12
CA THR A 97 26.17 33.19 -10.82
C THR A 97 26.05 34.70 -11.05
N ARG A 98 24.85 35.19 -11.36
CA ARG A 98 24.60 36.62 -11.54
C ARG A 98 24.72 37.39 -10.22
N LEU A 99 24.23 36.86 -9.11
CA LEU A 99 24.42 37.47 -7.79
C LEU A 99 25.90 37.53 -7.41
N GLN A 100 26.68 36.49 -7.70
CA GLN A 100 28.12 36.51 -7.49
C GLN A 100 28.81 37.59 -8.34
N ALA A 101 28.43 37.72 -9.62
CA ALA A 101 28.98 38.75 -10.49
C ALA A 101 28.64 40.17 -10.01
N LEU A 102 27.42 40.38 -9.47
CA LEU A 102 27.02 41.65 -8.86
C LEU A 102 27.79 41.95 -7.57
N GLU A 103 27.97 40.94 -6.70
CA GLU A 103 28.81 41.01 -5.50
C GLU A 103 30.24 41.44 -5.86
N GLU A 104 30.85 40.82 -6.88
CA GLU A 104 32.20 41.14 -7.35
C GLU A 104 32.27 42.55 -7.97
N SER A 105 31.29 42.94 -8.78
CA SER A 105 31.23 44.29 -9.36
C SER A 105 31.13 45.37 -8.29
N ALA A 106 30.25 45.19 -7.30
CA ALA A 106 30.08 46.15 -6.20
C ALA A 106 31.39 46.29 -5.39
N LYS A 107 32.14 45.20 -5.15
CA LYS A 107 33.47 45.28 -4.51
C LYS A 107 34.50 46.04 -5.35
N VAL A 108 34.47 45.88 -6.67
CA VAL A 108 35.35 46.63 -7.59
C VAL A 108 35.00 48.12 -7.55
N ASP A 109 33.71 48.46 -7.59
CA ASP A 109 33.22 49.84 -7.55
C ASP A 109 33.53 50.50 -6.20
N ALA A 110 33.41 49.77 -5.09
CA ALA A 110 33.84 50.23 -3.76
C ALA A 110 35.33 50.59 -3.75
N GLN A 111 36.17 49.74 -4.33
CA GLN A 111 37.61 49.97 -4.40
C GLN A 111 37.95 51.18 -5.29
N ALA A 112 37.21 51.41 -6.38
CA ALA A 112 37.36 52.59 -7.22
C ALA A 112 36.94 53.86 -6.47
N ALA A 113 35.79 53.86 -5.80
CA ALA A 113 35.31 54.97 -4.98
C ALA A 113 36.30 55.35 -3.88
N LYS A 114 36.89 54.36 -3.22
CA LYS A 114 37.97 54.55 -2.24
C LYS A 114 39.18 55.28 -2.82
N VAL A 115 39.63 54.88 -4.01
CA VAL A 115 40.79 55.49 -4.68
C VAL A 115 40.51 56.94 -5.07
N GLU A 116 39.27 57.25 -5.45
CA GLU A 116 38.83 58.59 -5.80
C GLU A 116 38.50 59.47 -4.58
N GLY A 117 38.46 58.90 -3.38
CA GLY A 117 38.18 59.61 -2.12
C GLY A 117 36.69 59.76 -1.79
N PHE A 118 35.82 59.03 -2.50
CA PHE A 118 34.37 59.02 -2.30
C PHE A 118 33.96 57.96 -1.28
N LEU A 119 34.29 58.18 -0.01
CA LEU A 119 34.11 57.18 1.07
C LEU A 119 32.65 56.79 1.32
N ASP A 120 31.69 57.71 1.18
CA ASP A 120 30.27 57.39 1.34
C ASP A 120 29.77 56.40 0.27
N PHE A 121 30.34 56.48 -0.94
CA PHE A 121 30.05 55.54 -2.02
C PHE A 121 30.76 54.20 -1.81
N GLU A 122 31.99 54.18 -1.27
CA GLU A 122 32.67 52.95 -0.87
C GLU A 122 31.81 52.14 0.11
N GLU A 123 31.28 52.80 1.15
CA GLU A 123 30.42 52.14 2.14
C GLU A 123 29.15 51.58 1.51
N ALA A 124 28.44 52.36 0.69
CA ALA A 124 27.22 51.92 0.01
C ALA A 124 27.46 50.71 -0.91
N PHE A 125 28.55 50.72 -1.70
CA PHE A 125 28.87 49.59 -2.56
C PHE A 125 29.27 48.33 -1.78
N LEU A 126 29.95 48.47 -0.63
CA LEU A 126 30.23 47.34 0.25
C LEU A 126 28.95 46.76 0.89
N GLU A 127 28.01 47.62 1.26
CA GLU A 127 26.69 47.18 1.75
C GLU A 127 25.93 46.40 0.67
N ASP A 128 25.88 46.92 -0.56
CA ASP A 128 25.26 46.22 -1.70
C ASP A 128 25.95 44.87 -1.97
N ALA A 129 27.28 44.81 -1.93
CA ALA A 129 28.03 43.57 -2.09
C ALA A 129 27.66 42.53 -1.02
N GLN A 130 27.51 42.96 0.23
CA GLN A 130 27.08 42.11 1.33
C GLN A 130 25.64 41.59 1.11
N VAL A 131 24.73 42.46 0.68
CA VAL A 131 23.34 42.09 0.37
C VAL A 131 23.30 41.01 -0.72
N PHE A 132 24.06 41.15 -1.80
CA PHE A 132 24.13 40.12 -2.85
C PHE A 132 24.71 38.80 -2.33
N SER A 133 25.73 38.87 -1.47
CA SER A 133 26.34 37.69 -0.85
C SER A 133 25.33 36.94 0.05
N ASP A 134 24.58 37.66 0.88
CA ASP A 134 23.57 37.08 1.79
C ASP A 134 22.38 36.48 1.03
N GLN A 135 21.92 37.17 -0.02
CA GLN A 135 20.88 36.64 -0.91
C GLN A 135 21.35 35.35 -1.60
N ARG A 136 22.59 35.33 -2.10
CA ARG A 136 23.18 34.13 -2.71
C ARG A 136 23.28 32.98 -1.70
N GLY A 137 23.79 33.25 -0.49
CA GLY A 137 23.91 32.25 0.57
C GLY A 137 22.55 31.66 0.96
N THR A 138 21.52 32.50 1.06
CA THR A 138 20.14 32.07 1.34
C THR A 138 19.62 31.13 0.25
N LEU A 139 19.77 31.51 -1.02
CA LEU A 139 19.29 30.70 -2.14
C LEU A 139 19.96 29.34 -2.24
N VAL A 140 21.28 29.28 -2.04
CA VAL A 140 22.05 28.03 -2.02
C VAL A 140 21.60 27.14 -0.85
N SER A 141 21.40 27.71 0.33
CA SER A 141 20.91 26.96 1.50
C SER A 141 19.51 26.38 1.26
N GLU A 142 18.60 27.18 0.69
CA GLU A 142 17.25 26.72 0.34
C GLU A 142 17.29 25.63 -0.74
N PHE A 143 18.16 25.76 -1.74
CA PHE A 143 18.40 24.72 -2.74
C PHE A 143 18.82 23.40 -2.11
N GLU A 144 19.81 23.40 -1.23
CA GLU A 144 20.27 22.19 -0.55
C GLU A 144 19.17 21.56 0.32
N ALA A 145 18.38 22.39 1.01
CA ALA A 145 17.25 21.93 1.80
C ALA A 145 16.18 21.28 0.92
N LEU A 146 15.88 21.86 -0.24
CA LEU A 146 14.92 21.34 -1.19
C LEU A 146 15.41 20.04 -1.85
N GLU A 147 16.69 19.95 -2.22
CA GLU A 147 17.34 18.72 -2.71
C GLU A 147 17.20 17.56 -1.70
N ARG A 148 17.46 17.82 -0.41
CA ARG A 148 17.26 16.82 0.65
C ARG A 148 15.80 16.34 0.72
N ARG A 149 14.84 17.26 0.56
CA ARG A 149 13.41 16.93 0.55
C ARG A 149 13.01 16.15 -0.69
N ILE A 150 13.52 16.48 -1.87
CA ILE A 150 13.29 15.74 -3.12
C ILE A 150 13.76 14.30 -2.96
N ARG A 151 14.96 14.07 -2.39
CA ARG A 151 15.45 12.70 -2.13
C ARG A 151 14.57 11.93 -1.14
N ALA A 152 14.05 12.60 -0.12
CA ALA A 152 13.11 11.99 0.81
C ALA A 152 11.79 11.60 0.13
N VAL A 153 11.27 12.45 -0.75
CA VAL A 153 10.08 12.17 -1.59
C VAL A 153 10.35 10.99 -2.53
N GLU A 154 11.50 10.93 -3.19
CA GLU A 154 11.89 9.80 -4.04
C GLU A 154 12.00 8.48 -3.26
N ALA A 155 12.48 8.54 -2.01
CA ALA A 155 12.52 7.37 -1.14
C ALA A 155 11.09 6.92 -0.74
N GLU A 156 10.20 7.86 -0.43
CA GLU A 156 8.81 7.54 -0.09
C GLU A 156 8.03 7.02 -1.30
N ARG A 157 8.26 7.56 -2.51
CA ARG A 157 7.74 7.01 -3.77
C ARG A 157 8.09 5.53 -3.90
N LYS A 158 9.36 5.18 -3.75
CA LYS A 158 9.82 3.78 -3.80
C LYS A 158 9.10 2.92 -2.76
N ARG A 159 8.99 3.41 -1.52
CA ARG A 159 8.31 2.71 -0.43
C ARG A 159 6.83 2.45 -0.75
N ILE A 160 6.08 3.46 -1.20
CA ILE A 160 4.66 3.34 -1.55
C ILE A 160 4.47 2.34 -2.69
N VAL A 161 5.31 2.39 -3.72
CA VAL A 161 5.30 1.41 -4.81
C VAL A 161 5.47 -0.02 -4.27
N PHE A 162 6.39 -0.25 -3.33
CA PHE A 162 6.57 -1.56 -2.71
C PHE A 162 5.37 -1.97 -1.83
N LEU A 163 4.77 -1.04 -1.09
CA LEU A 163 3.58 -1.33 -0.27
C LEU A 163 2.38 -1.74 -1.13
N ILE A 164 2.14 -1.06 -2.25
CA ILE A 164 1.08 -1.42 -3.19
C ILE A 164 1.36 -2.79 -3.80
N LYS A 165 2.60 -3.06 -4.22
CA LYS A 165 3.00 -4.39 -4.72
C LYS A 165 2.78 -5.49 -3.69
N LEU A 166 3.15 -5.26 -2.43
CA LEU A 166 2.93 -6.21 -1.34
C LEU A 166 1.44 -6.52 -1.19
N ARG A 167 0.60 -5.49 -1.13
CA ARG A 167 -0.87 -5.64 -1.05
C ARG A 167 -1.42 -6.46 -2.22
N ARG A 168 -0.93 -6.23 -3.44
CA ARG A 168 -1.32 -7.02 -4.62
C ARG A 168 -0.93 -8.49 -4.49
N TYR A 169 0.27 -8.78 -4.00
CA TYR A 169 0.68 -10.17 -3.76
C TYR A 169 -0.18 -10.86 -2.70
N ASP A 170 -0.53 -10.16 -1.62
CA ASP A 170 -1.42 -10.68 -0.58
C ASP A 170 -2.82 -10.99 -1.16
N GLN A 171 -3.38 -10.09 -1.99
CA GLN A 171 -4.65 -10.30 -2.69
C GLN A 171 -4.59 -11.50 -3.66
N ILE A 172 -3.49 -11.65 -4.41
CA ILE A 172 -3.28 -12.80 -5.30
C ILE A 172 -3.19 -14.11 -4.51
N GLN A 173 -2.49 -14.11 -3.37
CA GLN A 173 -2.44 -15.29 -2.50
C GLN A 173 -3.82 -15.66 -1.97
N GLN A 174 -4.63 -14.67 -1.57
CA GLN A 174 -6.00 -14.91 -1.15
C GLN A 174 -6.84 -15.51 -2.29
N LEU A 175 -6.67 -15.03 -3.53
CA LEU A 175 -7.35 -15.58 -4.69
C LEU A 175 -6.95 -17.04 -4.96
N PHE A 176 -5.66 -17.39 -4.82
CA PHE A 176 -5.20 -18.79 -4.91
C PHE A 176 -5.74 -19.68 -3.79
N ALA A 177 -5.78 -19.16 -2.55
CA ALA A 177 -6.31 -19.89 -1.41
C ALA A 177 -7.81 -20.17 -1.58
N ASP A 178 -8.58 -19.16 -1.97
CA ASP A 178 -10.01 -19.28 -2.25
C ASP A 178 -10.20 -20.31 -3.38
N ALA A 179 -9.52 -20.17 -4.53
CA ALA A 179 -9.63 -21.09 -5.67
C ALA A 179 -9.27 -22.54 -5.31
N THR A 180 -8.24 -22.76 -4.49
CA THR A 180 -7.85 -24.11 -4.06
C THR A 180 -8.90 -24.71 -3.11
N GLY A 181 -9.40 -23.90 -2.17
CA GLY A 181 -10.47 -24.34 -1.26
C GLY A 181 -11.75 -24.71 -2.01
N ILE A 182 -12.06 -24.01 -3.09
CA ILE A 182 -13.17 -24.33 -3.99
C ILE A 182 -12.98 -25.68 -4.66
N ILE A 183 -11.79 -25.95 -5.20
CA ILE A 183 -11.49 -27.24 -5.86
C ILE A 183 -11.63 -28.38 -4.85
N GLN A 184 -11.14 -28.20 -3.62
CA GLN A 184 -11.30 -29.19 -2.55
C GLN A 184 -12.76 -29.43 -2.19
N GLN A 185 -13.56 -28.36 -1.99
CA GLN A 185 -15.00 -28.49 -1.75
C GLN A 185 -15.71 -29.20 -2.92
N GLY A 186 -15.30 -28.92 -4.16
CA GLY A 186 -15.80 -29.62 -5.34
C GLY A 186 -15.48 -31.11 -5.30
N ALA A 187 -14.24 -31.48 -4.99
CA ALA A 187 -13.80 -32.88 -4.87
C ALA A 187 -14.56 -33.63 -3.75
N ASP A 188 -14.70 -33.01 -2.57
CA ASP A 188 -15.42 -33.59 -1.44
C ASP A 188 -16.91 -33.83 -1.77
N ARG A 189 -17.54 -32.89 -2.47
CA ARG A 189 -18.93 -33.03 -2.90
C ARG A 189 -19.10 -34.10 -3.99
N VAL A 190 -18.16 -34.22 -4.92
CA VAL A 190 -18.15 -35.33 -5.90
C VAL A 190 -18.05 -36.67 -5.17
N ALA A 191 -17.17 -36.79 -4.18
CA ALA A 191 -17.07 -38.00 -3.36
C ALA A 191 -18.39 -38.32 -2.63
N GLN A 192 -19.10 -37.31 -2.09
CA GLN A 192 -20.42 -37.50 -1.48
C GLN A 192 -21.47 -38.01 -2.48
N VAL A 193 -21.46 -37.48 -3.72
CA VAL A 193 -22.35 -37.94 -4.80
C VAL A 193 -22.03 -39.39 -5.19
N GLU A 194 -20.75 -39.73 -5.36
CA GLU A 194 -20.31 -41.10 -5.66
C GLU A 194 -20.73 -42.08 -4.57
N ASP A 195 -20.57 -41.72 -3.29
CA ASP A 195 -21.01 -42.54 -2.17
C ASP A 195 -22.53 -42.72 -2.11
N ALA A 196 -23.31 -41.67 -2.41
CA ALA A 196 -24.76 -41.74 -2.49
C ALA A 196 -25.22 -42.66 -3.63
N LEU A 197 -24.56 -42.58 -4.79
CA LEU A 197 -24.84 -43.46 -5.94
C LEU A 197 -24.49 -44.93 -5.61
N ARG A 198 -23.34 -45.19 -4.99
CA ARG A 198 -22.91 -46.54 -4.58
C ARG A 198 -23.87 -47.17 -3.55
N LYS A 199 -24.44 -46.38 -2.65
CA LYS A 199 -25.47 -46.84 -1.70
C LYS A 199 -26.79 -47.20 -2.39
N ARG A 200 -27.14 -46.48 -3.47
CA ARG A 200 -28.38 -46.68 -4.22
C ARG A 200 -28.30 -47.85 -5.21
N ASP A 201 -27.12 -48.09 -5.78
CA ASP A 201 -26.85 -49.23 -6.66
C ASP A 201 -25.46 -49.81 -6.34
N PRO A 202 -25.39 -50.90 -5.55
CA PRO A 202 -24.13 -51.51 -5.13
C PRO A 202 -23.27 -52.06 -6.28
N ASN A 203 -23.86 -52.27 -7.46
CA ASN A 203 -23.18 -52.87 -8.62
C ASN A 203 -22.64 -51.84 -9.61
N LEU A 204 -22.73 -50.54 -9.32
CA LEU A 204 -22.37 -49.46 -10.24
C LEU A 204 -20.85 -49.22 -10.40
N VAL A 205 -19.99 -50.04 -9.78
CA VAL A 205 -18.52 -49.86 -9.82
C VAL A 205 -17.81 -51.14 -10.29
N GLU A 206 -17.96 -51.48 -11.57
CA GLU A 206 -16.92 -52.18 -12.31
C GLU A 206 -16.76 -51.50 -13.67
N ASN A 207 -15.88 -50.49 -13.72
CA ASN A 207 -15.04 -50.10 -14.86
C ASN A 207 -14.06 -48.99 -14.43
#